data_AF-A0AA40LM12-F1
#
_entry.id   AF-A0AA40LM12-F1
#
_cell.length_a   1.000
_cell.length_b   1.000
_cell.length_c   1.000
_cell.angle_alpha   90.00
_cell.angle_beta   90.00
_cell.angle_gamma   90.00
#
_symmetry.space_group_name_H-M   'P 1'
#
loop_
_entity.id
_entity.type
_entity.pdbx_description
1 polymer ?
#
loop_
_entity_poly.entity_id
_entity_poly.type
_entity_poly.pdbx_seq_one_letter_code
_entity_poly.pdbx_strand_id
1 'polypeptide(L)'
;MRASRAEVSDHSMRIRIIEFLQADMTKYLKGSLYPSTQQYDDVVNALLQAHPFLEEDGCGFFLWKRALKDRFKYVRRPIEDDEQVMRNKCKFGHRRGQRRKSLLI
;
A
#
# COMPACT_ATOMS: atom_id res chain seq x y z
N MET A 1 -0.11 -32.46 27.54
CA MET A 1 -0.73 -31.19 27.09
C MET A 1 0.26 -30.47 26.20
N ARG A 2 0.09 -30.47 24.87
CA ARG A 2 0.94 -29.72 23.94
C ARG A 2 0.39 -28.30 23.85
N ALA A 3 1.21 -27.33 24.22
CA ALA A 3 0.86 -25.91 24.19
C ALA A 3 0.49 -25.48 22.77
N SER A 4 -0.71 -24.93 22.67
CA SER A 4 -1.23 -24.10 21.59
C SER A 4 -0.37 -22.84 21.44
N ARG A 5 0.52 -22.79 20.44
CA ARG A 5 1.37 -21.61 20.25
C ARG A 5 1.90 -21.45 18.82
N ALA A 6 1.04 -20.99 17.90
CA ALA A 6 1.51 -20.32 16.66
C ALA A 6 0.43 -19.53 15.90
N GLU A 7 -0.87 -19.75 16.11
CA GLU A 7 -1.87 -19.18 15.17
C GLU A 7 -2.33 -17.74 15.48
N VAL A 8 -1.75 -17.08 16.48
CA VAL A 8 -2.13 -15.72 16.93
C VAL A 8 -0.99 -14.69 16.72
N SER A 9 -0.03 -14.99 15.84
CA SER A 9 1.06 -14.07 15.51
C SER A 9 1.32 -14.05 14.02
N ASP A 10 0.73 -13.08 13.30
CA ASP A 10 1.48 -12.38 12.24
C ASP A 10 0.76 -11.11 11.73
N HIS A 11 -0.58 -11.11 11.68
CA HIS A 11 -1.31 -10.03 11.00
C HIS A 11 -1.10 -8.64 11.61
N SER A 12 -1.10 -8.54 12.96
CA SER A 12 -0.83 -7.26 13.65
C SER A 12 0.60 -6.76 13.44
N MET A 13 1.58 -7.67 13.36
CA MET A 13 2.97 -7.31 13.08
C MET A 13 3.14 -6.81 11.65
N ARG A 14 2.55 -7.53 10.68
CA ARG A 14 2.51 -7.14 9.27
C ARG A 14 1.90 -5.75 9.07
N ILE A 15 0.79 -5.46 9.75
CA ILE A 15 0.18 -4.11 9.75
C ILE A 15 1.18 -3.07 10.26
N ARG A 16 1.79 -3.28 11.44
CA ARG A 16 2.74 -2.32 12.03
C ARG A 16 3.96 -2.06 11.15
N ILE A 17 4.50 -3.10 10.51
CA ILE A 17 5.62 -2.96 9.57
C ILE A 17 5.20 -2.10 8.38
N ILE A 18 4.04 -2.38 7.77
CA ILE A 18 3.53 -1.60 6.64
C ILE A 18 3.26 -0.14 7.03
N GLU A 19 2.76 0.10 8.24
CA GLU A 19 2.57 1.45 8.80
C GLU A 19 3.87 2.21 8.92
N PHE A 20 4.88 1.57 9.49
CA PHE A 20 6.20 2.13 9.63
C PHE A 20 6.81 2.47 8.27
N LEU A 21 6.80 1.52 7.33
CA LEU A 21 7.35 1.73 5.98
C LEU A 21 6.64 2.86 5.23
N GLN A 22 5.30 2.94 5.32
CA GLN A 22 4.57 4.04 4.68
C GLN A 22 4.95 5.39 5.28
N ALA A 23 4.99 5.50 6.61
CA ALA A 23 5.37 6.74 7.28
C ALA A 23 6.81 7.15 6.91
N ASP A 24 7.72 6.18 6.85
CA ASP A 24 9.12 6.44 6.53
C ASP A 24 9.32 6.88 5.07
N MET A 25 8.75 6.15 4.11
CA MET A 25 8.76 6.52 2.69
C MET A 25 8.21 7.93 2.47
N THR A 26 7.15 8.31 3.18
CA THR A 26 6.51 9.63 3.01
C THR A 26 7.47 10.79 3.34
N LYS A 27 8.43 10.59 4.26
CA LYS A 27 9.47 11.59 4.58
C LYS A 27 10.33 11.89 3.35
N TYR A 28 10.78 10.85 2.65
CA TYR A 28 11.67 10.97 1.49
C TYR A 28 10.92 11.38 0.22
N LEU A 29 9.60 11.18 0.18
CA LEU A 29 8.72 11.63 -0.90
C LEU A 29 8.30 13.09 -0.76
N LYS A 30 8.89 13.85 0.17
CA LYS A 30 8.50 15.24 0.50
C LYS A 30 7.01 15.37 0.81
N GLY A 31 6.44 14.40 1.52
CA GLY A 31 5.01 14.38 1.84
C GLY A 31 4.11 13.83 0.73
N SER A 32 4.64 13.49 -0.45
CA SER A 32 3.84 12.87 -1.51
C SER A 32 3.36 11.48 -1.11
N LEU A 33 2.08 11.21 -1.39
CA LEU A 33 1.46 9.90 -1.22
C LEU A 33 1.55 9.05 -2.49
N TYR A 34 2.38 9.43 -3.46
CA TYR A 34 2.52 8.76 -4.77
C TYR A 34 3.91 8.19 -5.02
N PRO A 35 4.32 7.11 -4.32
CA PRO A 35 5.54 6.39 -4.68
C PRO A 35 5.45 5.79 -6.09
N SER A 36 6.58 5.77 -6.80
CA SER A 36 6.77 5.06 -8.07
C SER A 36 6.87 3.54 -7.83
N THR A 37 6.73 2.75 -8.90
CA THR A 37 6.90 1.28 -8.82
C THR A 37 8.26 0.90 -8.24
N GLN A 38 9.33 1.56 -8.72
CA GLN A 38 10.70 1.29 -8.26
C GLN A 38 10.88 1.57 -6.77
N GLN A 39 10.27 2.65 -6.25
CA GLN A 39 10.37 2.98 -4.83
C GLN A 39 9.70 1.93 -3.93
N TYR A 40 8.62 1.29 -4.38
CA TYR A 40 8.08 0.13 -3.66
C TYR A 40 9.05 -1.06 -3.71
N ASP A 41 9.69 -1.28 -4.86
CA ASP A 41 10.61 -2.40 -5.05
C ASP A 41 11.84 -2.28 -4.17
N ASP A 42 12.45 -1.10 -4.14
CA ASP A 42 13.66 -0.83 -3.34
C ASP A 42 13.39 -1.05 -1.85
N VAL A 43 12.26 -0.54 -1.33
CA VAL A 43 11.91 -0.64 0.09
C VAL A 43 11.58 -2.08 0.49
N VAL A 44 10.84 -2.81 -0.35
CA VAL A 44 10.49 -4.21 -0.06
C VAL A 44 11.72 -5.11 -0.18
N ASN A 45 12.59 -4.88 -1.15
CA ASN A 45 13.86 -5.60 -1.25
C ASN A 45 14.73 -5.35 -0.01
N ALA A 46 14.85 -4.09 0.44
CA ALA A 46 15.60 -3.77 1.66
C ALA A 46 15.00 -4.44 2.91
N LEU A 47 13.66 -4.47 3.03
CA LEU A 47 12.97 -5.16 4.13
C LEU A 47 13.34 -6.64 4.18
N LEU A 48 13.26 -7.32 3.04
CA LEU A 48 13.49 -8.77 2.95
C LEU A 48 14.97 -9.15 3.06
N GLN A 49 15.86 -8.29 2.57
CA GLN A 49 17.30 -8.44 2.80
C GLN A 49 17.67 -8.31 4.28
N ALA A 50 17.07 -7.34 4.99
CA ALA A 50 17.31 -7.14 6.41
C ALA A 50 16.63 -8.20 7.30
N HIS A 51 15.49 -8.73 6.85
CA HIS A 51 14.67 -9.67 7.60
C HIS A 51 14.22 -10.86 6.74
N PRO A 52 15.14 -11.81 6.42
CA PRO A 52 14.82 -12.94 5.54
C PRO A 52 13.68 -13.84 6.04
N PHE A 53 13.41 -13.85 7.36
CA PHE A 53 12.30 -14.62 7.93
C PHE A 53 10.91 -14.08 7.54
N LEU A 54 10.82 -12.87 6.97
CA LEU A 54 9.59 -12.31 6.42
C LEU A 54 9.30 -12.81 4.99
N GLU A 55 10.23 -13.52 4.37
CA GLU A 55 10.04 -14.17 3.07
C GLU A 55 9.18 -15.43 3.26
N GLU A 56 7.88 -15.32 2.97
CA GLU A 56 6.92 -16.41 3.05
C GLU A 56 6.94 -17.21 1.74
N ASP A 57 7.52 -18.42 1.76
CA ASP A 57 7.51 -19.41 0.67
C ASP A 57 7.87 -18.86 -0.74
N GLY A 58 8.77 -17.88 -0.81
CA GLY A 58 9.23 -17.27 -2.07
C GLY A 58 8.22 -16.30 -2.71
N CYS A 59 7.15 -15.95 -2.00
CA CYS A 59 6.17 -14.95 -2.44
C CYS A 59 6.16 -13.67 -1.59
N GLY A 60 7.07 -13.56 -0.62
CA GLY A 60 7.14 -12.46 0.35
C GLY A 60 7.20 -11.11 -0.35
N PHE A 61 8.07 -10.96 -1.34
CA PHE A 61 8.20 -9.73 -2.12
C PHE A 61 6.85 -9.21 -2.66
N PHE A 62 6.06 -10.06 -3.30
CA PHE A 62 4.78 -9.65 -3.88
C PHE A 62 3.74 -9.30 -2.82
N LEU A 63 3.71 -10.04 -1.71
CA LEU A 63 2.79 -9.81 -0.60
C LEU A 63 3.07 -8.47 0.09
N TRP A 64 4.33 -8.21 0.45
CA TRP A 64 4.75 -6.97 1.10
C TRP A 64 4.59 -5.76 0.17
N LYS A 65 4.97 -5.90 -1.12
CA LYS A 65 4.75 -4.86 -2.13
C LYS A 65 3.27 -4.52 -2.29
N ARG A 66 2.40 -5.53 -2.33
CA ARG A 66 0.95 -5.33 -2.45
C ARG A 66 0.40 -4.62 -1.21
N ALA A 67 0.73 -5.10 -0.01
CA ALA A 67 0.25 -4.52 1.24
C ALA A 67 0.66 -3.04 1.39
N LEU A 68 1.89 -2.70 1.01
CA LEU A 68 2.40 -1.33 1.05
C LEU A 68 1.68 -0.42 0.04
N LYS A 69 1.48 -0.90 -1.20
CA LYS A 69 0.69 -0.19 -2.22
C LYS A 69 -0.75 0.05 -1.76
N ASP A 70 -1.37 -0.96 -1.16
CA ASP A 70 -2.73 -0.86 -0.65
C ASP A 70 -2.82 0.14 0.50
N ARG A 71 -1.84 0.21 1.39
CA ARG A 71 -1.79 1.22 2.45
C ARG A 71 -1.77 2.64 1.89
N PHE A 72 -0.88 2.95 0.95
CA PHE A 72 -0.87 4.26 0.30
C PHE A 72 -2.20 4.55 -0.43
N LYS A 73 -2.82 3.54 -1.05
CA LYS A 73 -4.14 3.68 -1.66
C LYS A 73 -5.23 4.04 -0.64
N TYR A 74 -5.23 3.42 0.53
CA TYR A 74 -6.19 3.73 1.59
C TYR A 74 -5.99 5.14 2.14
N VAL A 75 -4.75 5.58 2.37
CA VAL A 75 -4.44 6.95 2.83
C VAL A 75 -4.93 8.01 1.84
N ARG A 76 -4.80 7.75 0.53
CA ARG A 76 -5.27 8.66 -0.52
C ARG A 76 -6.79 8.69 -0.71
N ARG A 77 -7.50 7.62 -0.33
CA ARG A 77 -8.93 7.45 -0.60
C ARG A 77 -9.79 8.62 -0.07
N PRO A 78 -9.63 9.08 1.19
CA PRO A 78 -10.42 10.19 1.73
C PRO A 78 -9.98 11.58 1.27
N ILE A 79 -8.91 11.72 0.48
CA ILE A 79 -8.39 13.04 0.06
C ILE A 79 -9.19 13.52 -1.16
N GLU A 80 -9.99 14.56 -0.98
CA GLU A 80 -10.83 15.17 -2.01
C GLU A 80 -10.19 16.41 -2.67
N ASP A 81 -9.28 17.11 -1.97
CA ASP A 81 -8.86 18.49 -2.33
C ASP A 81 -7.36 18.65 -2.68
N ASP A 82 -6.63 17.55 -2.85
CA ASP A 82 -5.23 17.62 -3.33
C ASP A 82 -5.23 17.55 -4.87
N GLU A 83 -4.78 18.62 -5.54
CA GLU A 83 -4.76 18.69 -7.01
C GLU A 83 -4.00 17.53 -7.66
N GLN A 84 -2.87 17.11 -7.07
CA GLN A 84 -2.08 16.00 -7.58
C GLN A 84 -2.84 14.69 -7.41
N VAL A 85 -3.57 14.55 -6.30
CA VAL A 85 -4.47 13.42 -6.07
C VAL A 85 -5.60 13.39 -7.08
N MET A 86 -6.19 14.54 -7.38
CA MET A 86 -7.26 14.66 -8.37
C MET A 86 -6.77 14.36 -9.78
N ARG A 87 -5.61 14.89 -10.19
CA ARG A 87 -4.96 14.54 -11.47
C ARG A 87 -4.71 13.03 -11.59
N ASN A 88 -4.19 12.41 -10.53
CA ASN A 88 -3.91 10.97 -10.52
C ASN A 88 -5.19 10.12 -10.46
N LYS A 89 -6.24 10.55 -9.75
CA LYS A 89 -7.57 9.91 -9.78
C LYS A 89 -8.19 9.99 -11.18
N CYS A 90 -8.08 11.13 -11.87
CA CYS A 90 -8.53 11.26 -13.25
C CYS A 90 -7.76 10.37 -14.22
N LYS A 91 -6.44 10.23 -14.04
CA LYS A 91 -5.57 9.45 -14.93
C LYS A 91 -5.66 7.94 -14.71
N PHE A 92 -5.75 7.48 -13.46
CA PHE A 92 -5.63 6.07 -13.09
C PHE A 92 -6.87 5.49 -12.40
N GLY A 93 -7.82 6.33 -11.99
CA GLY A 93 -9.05 5.89 -11.34
C GLY A 93 -9.97 5.16 -12.30
N HIS A 94 -10.58 4.07 -11.84
CA HIS A 94 -11.65 3.42 -12.59
C HIS A 94 -12.88 4.32 -12.61
N ARG A 95 -13.47 4.54 -13.78
CA ARG A 95 -14.77 5.21 -13.96
C ARG A 95 -15.89 4.35 -13.36
N ARG A 96 -15.98 4.25 -12.04
CA ARG A 96 -17.18 3.72 -11.39
C ARG A 96 -18.27 4.78 -11.48
N GLY A 97 -19.30 4.51 -12.29
CA GLY A 97 -20.57 5.22 -12.18
C GLY A 97 -20.77 6.45 -13.06
N GLN A 98 -20.12 6.55 -14.23
CA GLN A 98 -20.70 7.38 -15.30
C GLN A 98 -21.93 6.63 -15.88
N ARG A 99 -23.00 6.47 -15.09
CA ARG A 99 -24.33 6.46 -15.69
C ARG A 99 -24.44 7.84 -16.31
N ARG A 100 -24.31 7.90 -17.64
CA ARG A 100 -24.77 9.05 -18.41
C ARG A 100 -26.17 9.35 -17.89
N LYS A 101 -26.33 10.41 -17.08
CA LYS A 101 -27.62 11.08 -17.01
C LYS A 101 -27.78 11.65 -18.41
N SER A 102 -28.39 10.86 -19.28
CA SER A 102 -28.99 11.38 -20.50
C SER A 102 -29.92 12.48 -20.02
N LEU A 103 -29.54 13.73 -20.29
CA LEU A 103 -30.45 14.86 -20.34
C LEU A 103 -31.47 14.50 -21.41
N LEU A 104 -32.56 13.85 -21.00
CA LEU A 104 -33.78 13.84 -21.77
C LEU A 104 -34.43 15.19 -21.45
N ILE A 105 -34.30 16.08 -22.44
CA ILE A 105 -35.13 17.27 -22.62
C ILE A 105 -36.56 16.80 -22.83
#